data_AF-A0A947X194-F1
#
_entry.id   AF-A0A947X194-F1
#
_cell.length_a   1.000
_cell.length_b   1.000
_cell.length_c   1.000
_cell.angle_alpha   90.00
_cell.angle_beta   90.00
_cell.angle_gamma   90.00
#
_symmetry.space_group_name_H-M   'P 1'
#
loop_
_entity.id
_entity.type
_entity.pdbx_description
1 polymer ?
#
loop_
_entity_poly.entity_id
_entity_poly.type
_entity_poly.pdbx_seq_one_letter_code
_entity_poly.pdbx_strand_id
1 'polypeptide(L)'
;MAKTSELPEMVGEFIDLSKQYIREQTLEPAKKLGRLAGFSFAGAVLLALAVVFLAIAAARYLIEVLPAGAMWSALGYILASIALLIATGLLMWRVTR
;
A
#
# COMPACT_ATOMS: atom_id res chain seq x y z
N MET A 1 51.95 -16.71 30.78
CA MET A 1 50.85 -17.47 31.40
C MET A 1 49.55 -16.78 30.98
N ALA A 2 48.82 -17.36 30.03
CA ALA A 2 47.51 -16.83 29.64
C ALA A 2 46.56 -16.97 30.84
N LYS A 3 45.97 -15.85 31.27
CA LYS A 3 45.08 -15.80 32.42
C LYS A 3 43.82 -16.59 32.07
N THR A 4 43.53 -17.65 32.82
CA THR A 4 42.33 -18.49 32.67
C THR A 4 40.99 -17.73 32.83
N SER A 5 41.06 -16.45 33.19
CA SER A 5 39.95 -15.49 33.23
C SER A 5 39.58 -14.89 31.86
N GLU A 6 40.42 -15.01 30.83
CA GLU A 6 40.18 -14.36 29.53
C GLU A 6 39.27 -15.16 28.60
N LEU A 7 39.16 -16.48 28.83
CA LEU A 7 38.24 -17.35 28.08
C LEU A 7 36.76 -16.99 28.29
N PRO A 8 36.25 -16.82 29.53
CA PRO A 8 34.86 -16.41 29.72
C PRO A 8 34.58 -14.98 29.23
N GLU A 9 35.59 -14.09 29.25
CA GLU A 9 35.47 -12.72 28.75
C GLU A 9 35.38 -12.69 27.21
N MET A 10 36.25 -13.43 26.51
CA MET A 10 36.18 -13.62 25.06
C MET A 10 34.88 -14.26 24.59
N VAL A 11 34.37 -15.27 25.32
CA VAL A 11 33.07 -15.90 24.98
C VAL A 11 31.94 -14.90 25.18
N GLY A 12 32.00 -14.06 26.21
CA GLY A 12 31.07 -12.95 26.42
C GLY A 12 31.07 -11.96 25.26
N GLU A 13 32.25 -11.49 24.85
CA GLU A 13 32.40 -10.58 23.69
C GLU A 13 31.88 -11.20 22.39
N PHE A 14 32.15 -12.49 22.16
CA PHE A 14 31.70 -13.17 20.95
C PHE A 14 30.17 -13.32 20.91
N ILE A 15 29.55 -13.60 22.06
CA ILE A 15 28.09 -13.66 22.19
C ILE A 15 27.47 -12.28 21.95
N ASP A 16 28.07 -11.22 22.48
CA ASP A 16 27.57 -9.86 22.28
C ASP A 16 27.72 -9.39 20.84
N LEU A 17 28.85 -9.66 20.18
CA LEU A 17 29.05 -9.43 18.75
C LEU A 17 28.02 -10.20 17.90
N SER A 18 27.76 -11.47 18.24
CA SER A 18 26.78 -12.30 17.53
C SER A 18 25.36 -11.76 17.68
N LYS A 19 24.96 -11.33 18.88
CA LYS A 19 23.65 -10.70 19.12
C LYS A 19 23.52 -9.38 18.36
N GLN A 20 24.58 -8.58 18.35
CA GLN A 20 24.60 -7.29 17.69
C GLN A 20 24.47 -7.45 16.17
N TYR A 21 25.18 -8.42 15.59
CA TYR A 21 25.09 -8.75 14.16
C TYR A 21 23.68 -9.21 13.76
N ILE A 22 23.06 -10.10 14.54
CA ILE A 22 21.67 -10.53 14.27
C ILE A 22 20.72 -9.33 14.35
N ARG A 23 20.89 -8.43 15.32
CA ARG A 23 20.08 -7.22 15.46
C ARG A 23 20.22 -6.27 14.27
N GLU A 24 21.42 -6.03 13.79
CA GLU A 24 21.66 -5.20 12.60
C GLU A 24 21.11 -5.83 11.32
N GLN A 25 21.31 -7.14 11.15
CA GLN A 25 20.85 -7.88 9.97
C GLN A 25 19.33 -8.12 9.93
N THR A 26 18.61 -8.03 11.05
CA THR A 26 17.18 -8.37 11.10
C THR A 26 16.28 -7.23 11.55
N LEU A 27 16.59 -6.57 12.68
CA LEU A 27 15.69 -5.61 13.29
C LEU A 27 15.71 -4.26 12.58
N GLU A 28 16.88 -3.79 12.14
CA GLU A 28 16.97 -2.57 11.35
C GLU A 28 16.30 -2.67 9.97
N PRO A 29 16.57 -3.72 9.16
CA PRO A 29 15.88 -3.89 7.88
C PRO A 29 14.38 -4.15 8.06
N ALA A 30 13.96 -4.91 9.08
CA ALA A 30 12.54 -5.10 9.38
C ALA A 30 11.84 -3.77 9.72
N LYS A 31 12.48 -2.90 10.49
CA LYS A 31 11.93 -1.57 10.82
C LYS A 31 11.83 -0.67 9.60
N LYS A 32 12.83 -0.71 8.70
CA LYS A 32 12.80 0.03 7.43
C LYS A 32 11.69 -0.48 6.49
N LEU A 33 11.54 -1.80 6.38
CA LEU A 33 10.47 -2.45 5.62
C LEU A 33 9.09 -2.12 6.19
N GLY A 34 8.91 -2.19 7.51
CA GLY A 34 7.66 -1.85 8.17
C GLY A 34 7.26 -0.39 7.95
N ARG A 35 8.24 0.53 7.99
CA ARG A 35 7.99 1.95 7.68
C ARG A 35 7.58 2.15 6.21
N LEU A 36 8.29 1.52 5.27
CA LEU A 36 7.97 1.59 3.85
C LEU A 36 6.57 1.00 3.57
N ALA A 37 6.29 -0.19 4.11
CA ALA A 37 4.99 -0.85 3.98
C ALA A 37 3.87 0.01 4.57
N GLY A 38 4.11 0.64 5.73
CA GLY A 38 3.17 1.57 6.34
C GLY A 38 2.87 2.78 5.44
N PHE A 39 3.89 3.42 4.86
CA PHE A 39 3.70 4.53 3.93
C PHE A 39 3.02 4.10 2.63
N SER A 40 3.40 2.95 2.06
CA SER A 40 2.76 2.39 0.87
C SER A 40 1.30 2.04 1.12
N PHE A 41 0.97 1.47 2.27
CA PHE A 41 -0.40 1.16 2.66
C PHE A 41 -1.23 2.44 2.84
N ALA A 42 -0.71 3.43 3.58
CA ALA A 42 -1.37 4.72 3.74
C ALA A 42 -1.60 5.41 2.38
N GLY A 43 -0.59 5.39 1.50
CA GLY A 43 -0.70 5.90 0.14
C GLY A 43 -1.77 5.16 -0.67
N ALA A 44 -1.82 3.83 -0.60
CA ALA A 44 -2.84 3.03 -1.27
C ALA A 44 -4.26 3.36 -0.78
N VAL A 45 -4.44 3.56 0.53
CA VAL A 45 -5.74 3.96 1.11
C VAL A 45 -6.15 5.35 0.61
N LEU A 46 -5.23 6.32 0.61
CA LEU A 46 -5.52 7.67 0.12
C LEU A 46 -5.88 7.66 -1.37
N LEU A 47 -5.17 6.89 -2.19
CA LEU A 47 -5.51 6.75 -3.61
C LEU A 47 -6.84 6.04 -3.83
N ALA A 48 -7.14 5.00 -3.05
CA ALA A 48 -8.44 4.32 -3.11
C ALA A 48 -9.59 5.30 -2.81
N LEU A 49 -9.44 6.13 -1.77
CA LEU A 49 -10.42 7.18 -1.44
C LEU A 49 -10.54 8.21 -2.57
N ALA A 50 -9.42 8.66 -3.13
CA ALA A 50 -9.44 9.61 -4.25
C ALA A 50 -10.22 9.06 -5.44
N VAL A 51 -9.99 7.79 -5.82
CA VAL A 51 -10.71 7.12 -6.91
C VAL A 51 -12.21 7.02 -6.61
N VAL A 52 -12.61 6.67 -5.38
CA VAL A 52 -14.02 6.62 -4.98
C VAL A 52 -14.69 7.99 -5.12
N PHE A 53 -14.06 9.05 -4.62
CA PHE A 53 -14.61 10.40 -4.75
C PHE A 53 -14.70 10.85 -6.22
N LEU A 54 -13.68 10.55 -7.03
CA LEU A 54 -13.69 10.82 -8.46
C LEU A 54 -14.82 10.07 -9.18
N ALA A 55 -15.04 8.80 -8.85
CA ALA A 55 -16.12 7.99 -9.41
C ALA A 55 -17.50 8.58 -9.10
N ILE A 56 -17.72 8.99 -7.84
CA ILE A 56 -18.97 9.64 -7.43
C ILE A 56 -19.16 10.96 -8.16
N ALA A 57 -18.13 11.81 -8.22
CA ALA A 57 -18.20 13.10 -8.90
C ALA A 57 -18.49 12.93 -10.39
N ALA A 58 -17.80 12.00 -11.06
CA ALA A 58 -18.02 11.70 -12.47
C ALA A 58 -19.44 11.18 -12.74
N ALA A 59 -19.94 10.26 -11.91
CA ALA A 59 -21.30 9.75 -12.04
C ALA A 59 -22.36 10.85 -11.83
N ARG A 60 -22.15 11.74 -10.84
CA ARG A 60 -23.03 12.88 -10.58
C ARG A 60 -23.05 13.86 -11.73
N TYR A 61 -21.87 14.25 -12.22
CA TYR A 61 -21.73 15.14 -13.36
C TYR A 61 -22.41 14.56 -14.62
N LEU A 62 -22.21 13.27 -14.88
CA LEU A 62 -22.84 12.61 -16.02
C LEU A 62 -24.37 12.67 -15.95
N ILE A 63 -24.96 12.41 -14.78
CA ILE A 63 -26.41 12.46 -14.58
C ILE A 63 -26.95 13.89 -14.71
N GLU A 64 -26.19 14.90 -14.26
CA GLU A 64 -26.59 16.31 -14.35
C GLU A 64 -26.63 16.81 -15.80
N VAL A 65 -25.74 16.31 -16.67
CA VAL A 65 -25.73 16.63 -18.10
C VAL A 65 -26.91 15.98 -18.86
N LEU A 66 -27.48 14.90 -18.33
CA LEU A 66 -28.62 14.22 -18.95
C LEU A 66 -29.94 14.99 -18.70
N PRO A 67 -30.93 14.87 -19.62
CA PRO A 67 -32.24 15.49 -19.44
C PRO A 67 -32.93 15.04 -18.14
N ALA A 68 -33.72 15.94 -17.54
CA ALA A 68 -34.46 15.63 -16.33
C ALA A 68 -35.53 14.55 -16.60
N GLY A 69 -35.44 13.43 -15.89
CA GLY A 69 -36.43 12.34 -15.95
C GLY A 69 -35.92 11.06 -15.30
N ALA A 70 -36.81 10.28 -14.68
CA ALA A 70 -36.46 9.04 -13.99
C ALA A 70 -35.80 8.00 -14.92
N MET A 71 -36.17 8.00 -16.20
CA MET A 71 -35.60 7.10 -17.21
C MET A 71 -34.17 7.51 -17.61
N TRP A 72 -33.91 8.82 -17.70
CA TRP A 72 -32.59 9.37 -18.04
C TRP A 72 -31.61 9.23 -16.87
N SER A 73 -32.06 9.41 -15.63
CA SER A 73 -31.20 9.16 -14.47
C SER A 73 -30.81 7.68 -14.34
N ALA A 74 -31.74 6.76 -14.60
CA ALA A 74 -31.46 5.33 -14.64
C ALA A 74 -30.42 4.97 -15.72
N LEU A 75 -30.56 5.53 -16.93
CA LEU A 75 -29.55 5.38 -18.00
C LEU A 75 -28.20 5.97 -17.58
N GLY A 76 -28.18 7.12 -16.92
CA GLY A 76 -26.95 7.74 -16.40
C GLY A 76 -26.18 6.83 -15.43
N TYR A 77 -26.88 6.17 -14.51
CA TYR A 77 -26.24 5.19 -13.61
C TYR A 77 -25.70 3.96 -14.34
N ILE A 78 -26.42 3.45 -15.35
CA ILE A 78 -25.95 2.32 -16.18
C ILE A 78 -24.69 2.72 -16.97
N LEU A 79 -24.68 3.91 -17.57
CA LEU A 79 -23.51 4.41 -18.29
C LEU A 79 -22.32 4.64 -17.37
N ALA A 80 -22.55 5.21 -16.18
CA ALA A 80 -21.50 5.40 -15.18
C ALA A 80 -20.91 4.06 -14.71
N SER A 81 -21.73 3.03 -14.49
CA SER A 81 -21.24 1.72 -14.08
C SER A 81 -20.42 1.04 -15.17
N ILE A 82 -20.85 1.12 -16.44
CA ILE A 82 -20.09 0.63 -17.59
C ILE A 82 -18.75 1.36 -17.71
N ALA A 83 -18.75 2.69 -17.59
CA ALA A 83 -17.53 3.50 -17.65
C ALA A 83 -16.54 3.11 -16.55
N LEU A 84 -17.02 2.86 -15.32
CA LEU A 84 -16.18 2.38 -14.21
C LEU A 84 -15.62 0.98 -14.46
N LEU A 85 -16.39 0.08 -15.06
CA LEU A 85 -15.92 -1.25 -15.43
C LEU A 85 -14.81 -1.17 -16.49
N ILE A 86 -14.99 -0.32 -17.51
CA ILE A 86 -13.97 -0.08 -18.53
C ILE A 86 -12.71 0.50 -17.91
N ALA A 87 -12.85 1.54 -17.07
CA ALA A 87 -11.71 2.17 -16.40
C ALA A 87 -10.93 1.17 -15.53
N THR A 88 -11.65 0.34 -14.75
CA THR A 88 -11.03 -0.69 -13.91
C THR A 88 -10.34 -1.77 -14.75
N GLY A 89 -10.98 -2.23 -15.83
CA GLY A 89 -10.40 -3.21 -16.74
C GLY A 89 -9.14 -2.68 -17.44
N LEU A 90 -9.15 -1.42 -17.87
CA LEU A 90 -8.01 -0.75 -18.50
C LEU A 90 -6.86 -0.56 -17.51
N LEU A 91 -7.16 -0.16 -16.28
CA LEU A 91 -6.17 -0.06 -15.20
C LEU A 91 -5.54 -1.43 -14.92
N MET A 92 -6.35 -2.47 -14.79
CA MET A 92 -5.88 -3.83 -14.53
C MET A 92 -4.99 -4.34 -15.66
N TRP A 93 -5.39 -4.12 -16.91
CA TRP A 93 -4.59 -4.46 -18.08
C TRP A 93 -3.23 -3.74 -18.10
N ARG A 94 -3.21 -2.47 -17.66
CA ARG A 94 -1.97 -1.68 -17.59
C ARG A 94 -1.03 -2.14 -16.48
N VAL A 95 -1.57 -2.71 -15.40
CA VAL A 95 -0.80 -3.24 -14.28
C VAL A 95 -0.24 -4.63 -14.60
N THR A 96 -0.95 -5.45 -15.37
CA THR A 96 -0.52 -6.81 -15.71
C THR A 96 0.41 -6.90 -16.93
N ARG A 97 0.55 -5.82 -17.71
CA ARG A 97 1.42 -5.73 -18.89
C ARG A 97 2.58 -4.77 -18.68
#